data_AF-A0A6G3Y175-F1
#
_entry.id   AF-A0A6G3Y175-F1
#
_cell.length_a   1.000
_cell.length_b   1.000
_cell.length_c   1.000
_cell.angle_alpha   90.00
_cell.angle_beta   90.00
_cell.angle_gamma   90.00
#
_symmetry.space_group_name_H-M   'P 1'
#
loop_
_entity.id
_entity.type
_entity.pdbx_description
1 polymer ?
#
loop_
_entity_poly.entity_id
_entity_poly.type
_entity_poly.pdbx_seq_one_letter_code
_entity_poly.pdbx_strand_id
1 'polypeptide(L)'
;LVEDTACAVASTVDGRACGTFGDIALWSFDAMKVLVTGDGGMLYVRDPQLARRARVLAYHGLEQPSGFAHAKVSERWWELDVRNFG
;
A
#
# COMPACT_ATOMS: atom_id res chain seq x y z
N LEU A 1 10.49 11.24 -6.43
CA LEU A 1 10.16 12.05 -5.24
C LEU A 1 9.22 11.26 -4.33
N VAL A 2 9.45 11.29 -3.01
CA VAL A 2 8.57 10.67 -2.00
C VAL A 2 7.98 11.77 -1.12
N GLU A 3 6.67 11.76 -0.93
CA GLU A 3 5.97 12.75 -0.11
C GLU A 3 5.45 12.13 1.20
N ASP A 4 5.83 12.71 2.33
CA ASP A 4 5.13 12.49 3.59
C ASP A 4 3.93 13.45 3.65
N THR A 5 2.74 12.88 3.46
CA THR A 5 1.46 13.61 3.40
C THR A 5 0.59 13.25 4.61
N ALA A 6 1.20 12.84 5.72
CA ALA A 6 0.50 12.23 6.85
C ALA A 6 -0.60 13.11 7.48
N CYS A 7 -0.59 14.43 7.29
CA CYS A 7 -1.59 15.36 7.81
C CYS A 7 -2.34 16.15 6.70
N ALA A 8 -2.21 15.76 5.43
CA ALA A 8 -2.62 16.58 4.29
C ALA A 8 -3.60 15.88 3.31
N VAL A 9 -4.41 14.94 3.82
CA VAL A 9 -5.38 14.13 3.03
C VAL A 9 -6.41 14.96 2.24
N ALA A 10 -6.68 16.19 2.67
CA ALA A 10 -7.61 17.11 2.00
C ALA A 10 -6.93 18.44 1.57
N SER A 11 -5.61 18.53 1.67
CA SER A 11 -4.86 19.74 1.34
C SER A 11 -4.52 19.78 -0.15
N THR A 12 -4.40 21.00 -0.70
CA THR A 12 -3.98 21.22 -2.09
C THR A 12 -2.96 22.36 -2.16
N VAL A 13 -2.10 22.32 -3.17
CA VAL A 13 -1.24 23.45 -3.59
C VAL A 13 -1.56 23.74 -5.05
N ASP A 14 -1.94 24.97 -5.35
CA ASP A 14 -2.31 25.42 -6.71
C ASP A 14 -3.36 24.51 -7.39
N GLY A 15 -4.34 24.04 -6.62
CA GLY A 15 -5.41 23.15 -7.11
C GLY A 15 -5.01 21.69 -7.30
N ARG A 16 -3.75 21.32 -7.04
CA ARG A 16 -3.27 19.92 -7.05
C ARG A 16 -3.25 19.35 -5.64
N ALA A 17 -3.78 18.15 -5.46
CA ALA A 17 -3.83 17.47 -4.16
C ALA A 17 -2.43 17.14 -3.62
N CYS A 18 -2.21 17.39 -2.33
CA CYS A 18 -0.99 16.97 -1.63
C CYS A 18 -0.83 15.44 -1.68
N GLY A 19 0.39 14.96 -1.87
CA GLY A 19 0.69 13.54 -2.08
C GLY A 19 0.54 13.08 -3.53
N THR A 20 0.28 13.99 -4.47
CA THR A 20 0.25 13.67 -5.91
C THR A 20 1.39 14.30 -6.70
N PHE A 21 2.28 15.07 -6.05
CA PHE A 21 3.40 15.78 -6.65
C PHE A 21 4.53 14.84 -7.08
N GLY A 22 4.86 13.87 -6.23
CA GLY A 22 5.92 12.89 -6.40
C GLY A 22 5.47 11.56 -6.99
N ASP A 23 6.37 10.59 -6.94
CA ASP A 23 6.16 9.24 -7.46
C ASP A 23 5.56 8.32 -6.40
N ILE A 24 5.74 8.67 -5.13
CA ILE A 24 5.25 7.95 -3.96
C ILE A 24 4.73 8.97 -2.95
N ALA A 25 3.61 8.67 -2.30
CA ALA A 25 3.13 9.46 -1.18
C ALA A 25 2.49 8.60 -0.10
N LEU A 26 2.52 9.09 1.14
CA LEU A 26 1.99 8.39 2.30
C LEU A 26 1.02 9.28 3.07
N TRP A 27 -0.09 8.71 3.52
CA TRP A 27 -1.00 9.34 4.49
C TRP A 27 -1.09 8.49 5.75
N SER A 28 -1.21 9.13 6.91
CA SER A 28 -1.58 8.45 8.16
C SER A 28 -3.07 8.66 8.39
N PHE A 29 -3.72 7.62 8.88
CA PHE A 29 -5.10 7.62 9.34
C PHE A 29 -5.21 7.15 10.80
N ASP A 30 -4.18 7.43 11.60
CA ASP A 30 -4.23 7.22 13.05
C ASP A 30 -5.33 8.06 13.74
N ALA A 31 -5.63 7.72 14.99
CA ALA A 31 -6.71 8.30 15.79
C ALA A 31 -6.66 9.84 15.92
N MET A 32 -5.50 10.47 15.69
CA MET A 32 -5.29 11.91 15.82
C MET A 32 -5.23 12.63 14.46
N LYS A 33 -5.48 11.95 13.35
CA LYS A 33 -5.47 12.54 12.00
C LYS A 33 -6.81 13.11 11.58
N VAL A 34 -6.78 13.92 10.52
CA VAL A 34 -7.98 14.55 9.93
C VAL A 34 -8.97 13.52 9.39
N LEU A 35 -8.46 12.43 8.80
CA LEU A 35 -9.23 11.25 8.41
C LEU A 35 -8.72 10.07 9.25
N VAL A 36 -9.62 9.35 9.91
CA VAL A 36 -9.29 8.36 10.94
C VAL A 36 -9.82 6.97 10.57
N THR A 37 -8.97 5.95 10.70
CA THR A 37 -9.33 4.52 10.63
C THR A 37 -9.04 3.77 11.93
N GLY A 38 -8.86 4.50 13.04
CA GLY A 38 -8.37 4.00 14.32
C GLY A 38 -6.83 3.96 14.32
N ASP A 39 -6.29 3.05 13.53
CA ASP A 39 -4.87 3.04 13.11
C ASP A 39 -4.83 2.68 11.63
N GLY A 40 -3.83 3.17 10.91
CA GLY A 40 -3.66 2.86 9.50
C GLY A 40 -2.99 3.96 8.69
N GLY A 41 -2.86 3.68 7.39
CA GLY A 41 -2.31 4.62 6.43
C GLY A 41 -2.57 4.17 5.00
N MET A 42 -2.18 5.03 4.07
CA MET A 42 -2.30 4.79 2.63
C MET A 42 -0.96 5.03 1.96
N LEU A 43 -0.62 4.17 1.02
CA LEU A 43 0.52 4.34 0.12
C LEU A 43 -0.01 4.60 -1.29
N TYR A 44 0.35 5.75 -1.85
CA TYR A 44 0.21 6.03 -3.28
C TYR A 44 1.54 5.78 -3.97
N VAL A 45 1.47 5.14 -5.14
CA VAL A 45 2.63 4.94 -6.02
C VAL A 45 2.16 5.19 -7.45
N ARG A 46 2.89 6.05 -8.16
CA ARG A 46 2.57 6.45 -9.54
C ARG A 46 2.82 5.33 -10.55
N ASP A 47 3.93 4.59 -10.41
CA ASP A 47 4.26 3.46 -11.28
C ASP A 47 3.46 2.21 -10.87
N PRO A 48 2.59 1.68 -11.76
CA PRO A 48 1.82 0.48 -11.47
C PRO A 48 2.66 -0.75 -11.13
N GLN A 49 3.87 -0.89 -11.71
CA GLN A 49 4.74 -2.03 -11.41
C GLN A 49 5.32 -1.93 -10.01
N LEU A 50 5.76 -0.73 -9.62
CA LEU A 50 6.20 -0.47 -8.25
C LEU A 50 5.06 -0.61 -7.25
N ALA A 51 3.84 -0.15 -7.59
CA ALA A 51 2.64 -0.32 -6.77
C ALA A 51 2.32 -1.80 -6.53
N ARG A 52 2.41 -2.64 -7.58
CA ARG A 52 2.23 -4.09 -7.49
C ARG A 52 3.27 -4.71 -6.56
N ARG A 53 4.55 -4.33 -6.70
CA ARG A 53 5.63 -4.81 -5.82
C ARG A 53 5.39 -4.38 -4.37
N ALA A 54 5.03 -3.13 -4.12
CA ALA A 54 4.75 -2.60 -2.78
C ALA A 54 3.61 -3.37 -2.10
N ARG A 55 2.54 -3.69 -2.82
CA ARG A 55 1.43 -4.51 -2.31
C ARG A 55 1.88 -5.91 -1.87
N VAL A 56 2.73 -6.56 -2.67
CA VAL A 56 3.28 -7.88 -2.33
C VAL A 56 4.17 -7.80 -1.10
N LEU A 57 5.05 -6.79 -1.02
CA LEU A 57 5.93 -6.58 0.14
C LEU A 57 5.14 -6.26 1.41
N ALA A 58 4.07 -5.47 1.32
CA ALA A 58 3.18 -5.17 2.45
C ALA A 58 2.47 -6.42 3.00
N TYR A 59 2.39 -7.48 2.20
CA TYR A 59 1.81 -8.76 2.59
C TYR A 59 2.87 -9.87 2.61
N HIS A 60 3.95 -9.64 3.35
CA HIS A 60 5.03 -10.59 3.63
C HIS A 60 5.76 -11.14 2.38
N GLY A 61 5.71 -10.45 1.23
CA GLY A 61 6.39 -10.90 0.02
C GLY A 61 5.69 -12.08 -0.69
N LEU A 62 4.46 -12.41 -0.29
CA LEU A 62 3.69 -13.53 -0.83
C LEU A 62 3.20 -13.23 -2.26
N GLU A 63 3.47 -14.15 -3.18
CA GLU A 63 2.98 -14.02 -4.56
C GLU A 63 1.45 -14.17 -4.63
N GLN A 64 0.88 -15.03 -3.78
CA GLN A 64 -0.55 -15.19 -3.58
C GLN A 64 -1.09 -14.34 -2.42
N PRO A 65 -2.30 -13.76 -2.55
CA PRO A 65 -2.89 -12.95 -1.49
C PRO A 65 -3.38 -13.75 -0.28
N SER A 66 -3.59 -15.07 -0.40
CA SER A 66 -3.87 -15.97 0.73
C SER A 66 -3.77 -17.45 0.33
N GLY A 67 -3.61 -18.34 1.31
CA GLY A 67 -3.68 -19.79 1.09
C GLY A 67 -5.03 -20.25 0.53
N PHE A 68 -6.15 -19.66 0.98
CA PHE A 68 -7.48 -19.96 0.44
C PHE A 68 -7.64 -19.55 -1.03
N ALA A 69 -7.00 -18.45 -1.46
CA ALA A 69 -6.96 -18.10 -2.87
C ALA A 69 -6.18 -19.13 -3.69
N HIS A 70 -5.12 -19.70 -3.10
CA HIS A 70 -4.30 -20.75 -3.72
C HIS A 70 -5.00 -22.12 -3.74
N ALA A 71 -5.91 -22.39 -2.79
CA ALA A 71 -6.69 -23.63 -2.71
C ALA A 71 -7.54 -23.93 -3.95
N LYS A 72 -7.85 -22.90 -4.76
CA LYS A 72 -8.57 -23.07 -6.04
C LYS A 72 -7.71 -23.66 -7.15
N VAL A 73 -6.39 -23.67 -6.98
CA VAL A 73 -5.42 -24.03 -8.01
C VAL A 73 -4.49 -25.17 -7.55
N SER A 74 -4.39 -25.41 -6.24
CA SER A 74 -3.53 -26.43 -5.63
C SER A 74 -4.18 -27.04 -4.40
N GLU A 75 -4.00 -28.36 -4.20
CA GLU A 75 -4.42 -29.05 -2.96
C GLU A 75 -3.54 -28.67 -1.76
N ARG A 76 -2.35 -28.10 -2.01
CA ARG A 76 -1.41 -27.65 -0.98
C ARG A 76 -1.61 -26.17 -0.63
N TRP A 77 -2.82 -25.83 -0.20
CA TRP A 77 -3.21 -24.45 0.09
C TRP A 77 -2.46 -23.81 1.27
N TRP A 78 -1.82 -24.63 2.11
CA TRP A 78 -0.98 -24.20 3.23
C TRP A 78 0.46 -23.84 2.82
N GLU A 79 0.86 -24.11 1.58
CA GLU A 79 2.19 -23.79 1.07
C GLU A 79 2.31 -22.29 0.73
N LEU A 80 3.32 -21.62 1.28
CA LEU A 80 3.57 -20.20 1.09
C LEU A 80 4.67 -20.00 0.05
N ASP A 81 4.33 -19.38 -1.07
CA ASP A 81 5.30 -19.01 -2.11
C ASP A 81 5.75 -17.57 -1.87
N VAL A 82 6.89 -17.42 -1.19
CA VAL A 82 7.54 -16.14 -0.94
C VAL A 82 8.62 -15.96 -1.99
N ARG A 83 8.37 -15.07 -2.96
CA ARG A 83 9.32 -14.77 -4.04
C ARG A 83 9.92 -13.38 -3.97
N ASN A 84 9.34 -12.50 -3.15
CA ASN A 84 9.83 -11.14 -2.96
C ASN A 84 10.48 -11.02 -1.58
N PHE A 85 11.80 -11.17 -1.56
CA PHE A 85 12.63 -10.78 -0.43
C PHE A 85 13.05 -9.33 -0.71
N GLY A 86 12.80 -8.44 0.26
CA GLY A 86 12.92 -6.98 0.13
C GLY A 86 14.19 -6.49 -0.57
#